data_AF-A0A972IJ65-F1
#
_entry.id   AF-A0A972IJ65-F1
#
_cell.length_a   1.000
_cell.length_b   1.000
_cell.length_c   1.000
_cell.angle_alpha   90.00
_cell.angle_beta   90.00
_cell.angle_gamma   90.00
#
_symmetry.space_group_name_H-M   'P 1'
#
loop_
_entity.id
_entity.type
_entity.pdbx_description
1 polymer ?
#
loop_
_entity_poly.entity_id
_entity_poly.type
_entity_poly.pdbx_seq_one_letter_code
_entity_poly.pdbx_strand_id
1 'polypeptide(L)'
;MLDIRSGRIGCRRLYIDTERGVMVRWELYSGTPDSAGAKLLQCLESTRFHQTENGGWLPVEGRTTNYHDGYTQFKDIRVDVNSVSVDRADIPDALFHLEYPEHTILSNTIRRDSRVRP
;
A
#
# COMPACT_ATOMS: atom_id res chain seq x y z
N MET A 1 10.39 1.38 11.65
CA MET A 1 10.02 2.50 10.75
C MET A 1 10.85 2.37 9.49
N LEU A 2 10.25 2.59 8.32
CA LEU A 2 10.93 2.50 7.02
C LEU A 2 10.49 3.64 6.10
N ASP A 3 11.43 4.41 5.57
CA ASP A 3 11.17 5.49 4.62
C ASP A 3 11.39 5.00 3.18
N ILE A 4 10.41 5.22 2.30
CA ILE A 4 10.40 4.76 0.90
C ILE A 4 10.09 5.92 -0.03
N ARG A 5 10.96 6.17 -1.01
CA ARG A 5 10.73 7.20 -2.03
C ARG A 5 9.60 6.78 -2.97
N SER A 6 8.54 7.59 -3.08
CA SER A 6 7.36 7.33 -3.93
C SER A 6 7.42 8.11 -5.23
N GLY A 7 8.54 8.03 -5.93
CA GLY A 7 8.74 8.70 -7.23
C GLY A 7 8.57 10.22 -7.13
N ARG A 8 7.78 10.79 -8.05
CA ARG A 8 7.48 12.24 -8.09
C ARG A 8 6.43 12.68 -7.07
N ILE A 9 5.75 11.74 -6.41
CA ILE A 9 4.60 12.01 -5.53
C ILE A 9 5.08 12.44 -4.14
N GLY A 10 6.25 11.98 -3.69
CA GLY A 10 6.82 12.34 -2.40
C GLY A 10 7.59 11.21 -1.71
N CYS A 11 7.65 11.25 -0.38
CA CYS A 11 8.24 10.19 0.45
C CYS A 11 7.16 9.51 1.29
N ARG A 12 7.22 8.19 1.43
CA ARG A 12 6.37 7.43 2.34
C ARG A 12 7.14 7.03 3.58
N ARG A 13 6.52 7.17 4.75
CA ARG A 13 7.02 6.61 6.01
C ARG A 13 6.10 5.48 6.43
N LEU A 14 6.66 4.30 6.64
CA LEU A 14 5.94 3.10 7.04
C LEU A 14 6.26 2.76 8.50
N TYR A 15 5.22 2.45 9.25
CA TYR A 15 5.30 1.94 10.61
C TYR A 15 4.83 0.49 10.58
N ILE A 16 5.72 -0.40 11.03
CA ILE A 16 5.52 -1.84 10.99
C ILE A 16 5.60 -2.35 12.43
N ASP A 17 4.60 -3.11 12.84
CA ASP A 17 4.63 -3.91 14.07
C ASP A 17 5.64 -5.03 13.88
N THR A 18 6.73 -4.99 14.64
CA THR A 18 7.85 -5.94 14.49
C THR A 18 7.51 -7.33 15.00
N GLU A 19 6.54 -7.47 15.91
CA GLU A 19 6.12 -8.78 16.42
C GLU A 19 5.22 -9.48 15.41
N ARG A 20 4.29 -8.73 14.82
CA ARG A 20 3.29 -9.28 13.89
C ARG A 20 3.70 -9.21 12.41
N GLY A 21 4.72 -8.44 12.08
CA GLY A 21 5.18 -8.23 10.71
C GLY A 21 4.19 -7.47 9.81
N VAL A 22 3.32 -6.64 10.41
CA VAL A 22 2.22 -5.96 9.70
C VAL A 22 2.36 -4.43 9.75
N MET A 23 1.97 -3.76 8.67
CA MET A 23 1.93 -2.29 8.61
C MET A 23 0.79 -1.75 9.48
N VAL A 24 1.15 -0.97 10.50
CA VAL A 24 0.19 -0.33 11.42
C VAL A 24 -0.19 1.07 10.98
N ARG A 25 0.73 1.76 10.28
CA ARG A 25 0.50 3.10 9.76
C ARG A 25 1.38 3.33 8.54
N TRP A 26 0.88 4.12 7.61
CA TRP A 26 1.76 4.76 6.63
C TRP A 26 1.36 6.19 6.38
N GLU A 27 2.36 6.98 6.05
CA GLU A 27 2.24 8.41 5.81
C GLU A 27 2.86 8.75 4.46
N LEU A 28 2.25 9.68 3.74
CA LEU A 28 2.77 10.25 2.52
C LEU A 28 3.10 11.72 2.75
N TYR A 29 4.34 12.10 2.48
CA TYR A 29 4.83 13.46 2.61
C TYR A 29 5.17 14.06 1.25
N SER A 30 4.97 15.36 1.08
CA SER A 30 5.37 16.10 -0.13
C SER A 30 6.88 16.10 -0.39
N GLY A 31 7.69 15.80 0.62
CA GLY A 31 9.15 15.71 0.57
C GLY A 31 9.67 14.68 1.57
N THR A 32 10.94 14.77 1.96
CA THR A 32 11.50 13.93 3.03
C THR A 32 10.79 14.27 4.35
N PRO A 33 10.28 13.29 5.13
CA PRO A 33 9.41 13.57 6.28
C PRO A 33 10.00 14.55 7.29
N ASP A 34 11.30 14.47 7.54
CA ASP A 34 12.00 15.29 8.55
C ASP A 34 12.60 16.59 7.96
N SER A 35 12.33 16.88 6.69
CA SER A 35 12.82 18.11 6.06
C SER A 35 11.93 19.31 6.39
N ALA A 36 12.57 20.48 6.53
CA ALA A 36 11.86 21.74 6.71
C ALA A 36 10.90 21.98 5.53
N GLY A 37 9.61 22.12 5.82
CA GLY A 37 8.57 22.35 4.82
C GLY A 37 7.91 21.08 4.25
N ALA A 38 8.29 19.89 4.71
CA ALA A 38 7.54 18.68 4.36
C ALA A 38 6.11 18.76 4.91
N LYS A 39 5.13 18.57 4.03
CA LYS A 39 3.70 18.50 4.38
C LYS A 39 3.25 17.05 4.37
N LEU A 40 2.52 16.63 5.39
CA LEU A 40 1.78 15.37 5.38
C LEU A 40 0.60 15.50 4.41
N LEU A 41 0.54 14.63 3.41
CA LEU A 41 -0.47 14.63 2.34
C LEU A 41 -1.52 13.54 2.58
N GLN A 42 -1.11 12.40 3.12
CA GLN A 42 -2.00 11.27 3.39
C GLN A 42 -1.48 10.48 4.59
N CYS A 43 -2.40 9.95 5.39
CA CYS A 43 -2.12 9.02 6.46
C CYS A 43 -3.11 7.86 6.37
N LEU A 44 -2.64 6.62 6.55
CA LEU A 44 -3.50 5.47 6.81
C LEU A 44 -3.09 4.87 8.15
N GLU A 45 -4.08 4.60 8.98
CA GLU A 45 -3.90 4.00 10.30
C GLU A 45 -4.76 2.74 10.39
N SER A 46 -4.13 1.61 10.68
CA SER A 46 -4.80 0.34 10.93
C SER A 46 -5.17 0.28 12.41
N THR A 47 -6.46 0.16 12.71
CA THR A 47 -6.98 0.18 14.09
C THR A 47 -7.33 -1.20 14.61
N ARG A 48 -7.55 -2.17 13.72
CA ARG A 48 -7.85 -3.56 14.09
C ARG A 48 -7.18 -4.55 13.16
N PHE A 49 -6.73 -5.65 13.74
CA PHE A 49 -6.09 -6.74 13.02
C PHE A 49 -6.82 -8.06 13.29
N HIS A 50 -6.70 -8.97 12.34
CA HIS A 50 -7.13 -10.35 12.44
C HIS A 50 -5.94 -11.26 12.15
N GLN A 51 -5.78 -12.32 12.94
CA GLN A 51 -4.82 -13.36 12.65
C GLN A 51 -5.51 -14.46 11.84
N THR A 52 -5.02 -14.72 10.64
CA THR A 52 -5.55 -15.73 9.73
C THR A 52 -5.20 -17.15 10.19
N GLU A 53 -5.85 -18.16 9.63
CA GLU A 53 -5.68 -19.57 10.03
C GLU A 53 -4.25 -20.09 9.85
N ASN A 54 -3.52 -19.57 8.87
CA ASN A 54 -2.11 -19.88 8.65
C ASN A 54 -1.14 -19.06 9.54
N GLY A 55 -1.67 -18.30 10.52
CA GLY A 55 -0.90 -17.52 11.48
C GLY A 55 -0.49 -16.12 11.01
N GLY A 56 -0.81 -15.73 9.78
CA GLY A 56 -0.55 -14.40 9.24
C GLY A 56 -1.43 -13.32 9.87
N TRP A 57 -1.01 -12.05 9.76
CA TRP A 57 -1.77 -10.91 10.29
C TRP A 57 -2.28 -10.00 9.17
N LEU A 58 -3.57 -9.65 9.23
CA LEU A 58 -4.23 -8.77 8.27
C LEU A 58 -4.85 -7.57 9.00
N PRO A 59 -4.62 -6.31 8.57
CA PRO A 59 -5.42 -5.18 9.02
C PRO A 59 -6.85 -5.30 8.46
N VAL A 60 -7.84 -5.27 9.33
CA VAL A 60 -9.26 -5.46 8.96
C VAL A 60 -10.10 -4.23 9.22
N GLU A 61 -9.61 -3.29 10.02
CA GLU A 61 -10.20 -1.96 10.17
C GLU A 61 -9.11 -0.90 10.19
N GLY A 62 -9.44 0.27 9.65
CA GLY A 62 -8.56 1.42 9.68
C GLY A 62 -9.20 2.66 9.10
N ARG A 63 -8.42 3.74 9.07
CA ARG A 63 -8.83 5.03 8.51
C ARG A 63 -7.75 5.56 7.59
N THR A 64 -8.16 6.03 6.42
CA THR A 64 -7.34 6.88 5.57
C THR A 64 -7.75 8.34 5.76
N THR A 65 -6.78 9.20 5.96
CA THR A 65 -6.93 10.65 6.06
C THR A 65 -6.15 11.30 4.93
N ASN A 66 -6.83 12.06 4.06
CA ASN A 66 -6.20 12.87 3.02
C ASN A 66 -6.19 14.33 3.47
N TYR A 67 -5.01 14.94 3.44
CA TYR A 67 -4.80 16.34 3.81
C TYR A 67 -4.69 17.16 2.53
N HIS A 68 -5.65 18.06 2.32
CA HIS A 68 -5.66 18.99 1.21
C HIS A 68 -5.48 20.41 1.74
N ASP A 69 -5.07 21.34 0.88
CA ASP A 69 -5.03 22.75 1.26
C ASP A 69 -6.48 23.23 1.50
N GLY A 70 -6.82 23.47 2.76
CA GLY A 70 -8.12 24.01 3.18
C GLY A 70 -9.17 22.99 3.62
N TYR A 71 -8.94 21.69 3.47
CA TYR A 71 -9.85 20.67 4.02
C TYR A 71 -9.17 19.31 4.26
N THR A 72 -9.81 18.48 5.09
CA THR A 72 -9.37 17.12 5.39
C THR A 72 -10.49 16.15 5.04
N GLN A 73 -10.14 15.07 4.31
CA GLN A 73 -11.07 14.00 3.98
C GLN A 73 -10.72 12.74 4.76
N PHE A 74 -11.72 12.05 5.28
CA PHE A 74 -11.56 10.77 5.98
C PHE A 74 -12.30 9.66 5.26
N LYS A 75 -11.72 8.47 5.24
CA LYS A 75 -12.36 7.25 4.77
C LYS A 75 -12.08 6.13 5.77
N ASP A 76 -13.15 5.64 6.40
CA ASP A 76 -13.08 4.42 7.20
C ASP A 76 -13.08 3.20 6.27
N ILE A 77 -12.20 2.25 6.56
CA ILE A 77 -12.02 1.01 5.81
C ILE A 77 -12.33 -0.13 6.76
N ARG A 78 -13.16 -1.06 6.29
CA ARG A 78 -13.46 -2.31 6.97
C ARG A 78 -13.39 -3.45 5.97
N VAL A 79 -12.77 -4.55 6.36
CA VAL A 79 -12.69 -5.80 5.60
C VAL A 79 -13.56 -6.83 6.30
N ASP A 80 -14.43 -7.50 5.54
CA ASP A 80 -15.14 -8.66 6.06
C ASP A 80 -14.19 -9.85 6.12
N VAL A 81 -13.86 -10.27 7.33
CA VAL A 81 -12.94 -11.38 7.57
C VAL A 81 -13.45 -12.69 6.97
N ASN A 82 -14.77 -12.87 6.88
CA ASN A 82 -15.36 -14.09 6.31
C ASN A 82 -15.20 -14.16 4.79
N SER A 83 -14.81 -13.05 4.14
CA SER A 83 -14.46 -13.01 2.72
C SER A 83 -12.98 -13.25 2.44
N VAL A 84 -12.16 -13.42 3.49
CA VAL A 84 -10.72 -13.66 3.37
C VAL A 84 -10.47 -15.15 3.43
N SER A 85 -9.84 -15.69 2.39
CA SER A 85 -9.32 -17.07 2.38
C SER A 85 -7.80 -17.08 2.33
N VAL A 86 -7.21 -18.09 2.97
CA VAL A 86 -5.79 -18.44 2.87
C VAL A 86 -5.55 -19.71 2.07
N ASP A 87 -6.61 -20.39 1.62
CA ASP A 87 -6.50 -21.58 0.80
C ASP A 87 -6.18 -21.18 -0.65
N ARG A 88 -5.13 -21.80 -1.20
CA ARG A 88 -4.75 -21.61 -2.60
C ARG A 88 -5.84 -22.08 -3.56
N ALA A 89 -6.64 -23.08 -3.17
CA ALA A 89 -7.74 -23.60 -3.99
C ALA A 89 -8.83 -22.55 -4.25
N ASP A 90 -8.99 -21.56 -3.37
CA ASP A 90 -9.99 -20.49 -3.49
C ASP A 90 -9.57 -19.36 -4.44
N ILE A 91 -8.34 -19.41 -4.99
CA ILE A 91 -7.80 -18.40 -5.90
C ILE A 91 -7.71 -18.99 -7.31
N PRO A 92 -8.76 -18.92 -8.14
CA PRO A 92 -8.74 -19.53 -9.46
C PRO A 92 -7.72 -18.83 -10.38
N ASP A 93 -7.01 -19.63 -11.19
CA ASP A 93 -5.99 -19.12 -12.12
C ASP A 93 -6.57 -18.14 -13.15
N ALA A 94 -7.86 -18.23 -13.43
CA ALA A 94 -8.60 -17.29 -14.28
C ALA A 94 -8.50 -15.83 -13.81
N LEU A 95 -8.29 -15.57 -12.51
CA LEU A 95 -8.07 -14.21 -11.99
C LEU A 95 -6.77 -13.57 -12.52
N PHE A 96 -5.84 -14.38 -12.99
CA PHE A 96 -4.57 -13.95 -13.56
C PHE A 96 -4.54 -14.07 -15.09
N HIS A 97 -5.64 -14.48 -15.72
CA HIS A 97 -5.76 -14.51 -17.16
C HIS A 97 -6.25 -13.15 -17.68
N LEU A 98 -5.46 -12.53 -18.54
CA LEU A 98 -5.84 -11.31 -19.22
C LEU A 98 -6.28 -11.70 -20.64
N GLU A 99 -7.57 -11.55 -20.91
CA GLU A 99 -8.09 -11.63 -22.26
C GLU A 99 -7.86 -10.28 -22.94
N TYR A 100 -7.21 -10.33 -24.11
CA TYR A 100 -6.96 -9.15 -24.90
C TYR A 100 -7.78 -9.23 -26.19
N PRO A 101 -8.48 -8.16 -26.59
CA PRO A 101 -9.15 -8.10 -27.89
C PRO A 101 -8.19 -8.43 -29.04
N GLU A 102 -8.73 -8.98 -30.14
CA GLU A 102 -7.97 -9.12 -31.38
C GLU A 102 -7.27 -7.79 -31.73
N HIS A 103 -6.01 -7.89 -32.14
CA HIS A 103 -5.11 -6.75 -32.44
C HIS A 103 -4.56 -5.97 -31.23
N THR A 104 -4.70 -6.47 -30.00
CA THR A 104 -4.00 -5.88 -28.85
C THR A 104 -2.49 -6.07 -28.95
N ILE A 105 -1.74 -4.97 -28.90
CA ILE A 105 -0.28 -4.99 -28.83
C ILE A 105 0.15 -4.90 -27.37
N LEU A 106 0.78 -5.96 -26.87
CA LEU A 106 1.38 -5.98 -25.54
C LEU A 106 2.84 -5.53 -25.62
N SER A 107 3.19 -4.51 -24.83
CA SER A 107 4.57 -4.08 -24.64
C SER A 107 4.91 -4.12 -23.16
N ASN A 108 5.83 -5.01 -22.77
CA ASN A 108 6.42 -5.00 -21.44
C ASN A 108 7.72 -4.20 -21.47
N THR A 109 7.68 -2.96 -20.99
CA THR A 109 8.86 -2.10 -20.93
C THR A 109 9.56 -2.25 -19.57
N ILE A 110 10.61 -3.05 -19.51
CA ILE A 110 11.52 -3.07 -18.36
C ILE A 110 12.46 -1.86 -18.49
N ARG A 111 12.18 -0.77 -17.77
CA ARG A 111 13.11 0.37 -17.69
C ARG A 111 14.28 0.00 -16.78
N ARG A 112 15.46 -0.21 -17.36
CA ARG A 112 16.72 -0.24 -16.59
C ARG A 112 17.00 1.18 -16.11
N ASP A 113 16.97 1.39 -14.80
CA ASP A 113 17.33 2.67 -14.20
C ASP A 113 18.84 2.90 -14.41
N SER A 114 19.19 3.82 -15.31
CA SER A 114 20.57 4.08 -15.73
C SER A 114 21.32 4.95 -14.73
N ARG A 115 21.46 4.48 -13.49
CA ARG A 115 22.34 5.08 -12.48
C ARG A 115 23.18 4.02 -11.77
N VAL A 116 24.04 3.38 -12.54
CA VAL A 116 25.32 2.91 -12.02
C VAL A 116 26.38 3.53 -12.94
N ARG A 117 27.03 4.59 -12.46
CA ARG A 117 28.35 4.97 -12.98
C ARG A 117 29.39 4.43 -12.00
N PRO A 118 30.51 3.91 -12.52
CA PRO A 118 31.57 3.26 -11.75
C PRO A 118 32.21 4.17 -10.71
#